data_AF-A0A356DVG3-F1
#
_entry.id   AF-A0A356DVG3-F1
#
_cell.length_a   1.000
_cell.length_b   1.000
_cell.length_c   1.000
_cell.angle_alpha   90.00
_cell.angle_beta   90.00
_cell.angle_gamma   90.00
#
_symmetry.space_group_name_H-M   'P 1'
#
loop_
_entity.id
_entity.type
_entity.pdbx_description
1 polymer ?
#
loop_
_entity_poly.entity_id
_entity_poly.type
_entity_poly.pdbx_seq_one_letter_code
_entity_poly.pdbx_strand_id
1 'polypeptide(L)' 'QAGREVRIIVKPEEIDDYQAHTLAKDIANEIEQTMQYPGQIQVTVIRETRSVSYAK' A
#
# COMPACT_ATOMS: atom_id res chain seq x y z
N GLN A 1 -0.13 10.19 -19.29
CA GLN A 1 -0.23 10.89 -17.99
C GLN A 1 0.11 9.86 -16.93
N ALA A 2 1.24 10.00 -16.22
CA ALA A 2 1.63 9.04 -15.19
C ALA A 2 0.65 9.15 -14.02
N GLY A 3 -0.14 8.11 -13.77
CA GLY A 3 -0.98 8.02 -12.57
C GLY A 3 -0.09 8.07 -11.33
N ARG A 4 -0.59 8.68 -10.25
CA ARG A 4 0.11 8.66 -8.96
C ARG A 4 -0.20 7.33 -8.28
N GLU A 5 0.84 6.63 -7.85
CA GLU A 5 0.72 5.39 -7.10
C GLU A 5 1.36 5.55 -5.73
N VAL A 6 0.67 5.05 -4.70
CA VAL A 6 1.17 4.88 -3.34
C VAL A 6 1.26 3.40 -3.08
N ARG A 7 2.47 2.91 -2.75
CA ARG A 7 2.70 1.51 -2.39
C ARG A 7 3.09 1.42 -0.93
N ILE A 8 2.31 0.67 -0.17
CA ILE A 8 2.57 0.37 1.23
C ILE A 8 3.04 -1.08 1.31
N ILE A 9 4.16 -1.30 2.00
CA ILE A 9 4.69 -2.63 2.24
C ILE A 9 4.50 -2.95 3.72
N VAL A 10 3.89 -4.09 4.00
CA VAL A 10 3.60 -4.54 5.37
C VAL A 10 4.17 -5.93 5.60
N LYS A 11 4.44 -6.25 6.87
CA LYS A 11 4.86 -7.59 7.27
C LYS A 11 3.64 -8.52 7.34
N PRO A 12 3.68 -9.69 6.68
CA PRO A 12 2.55 -10.64 6.68
C PRO A 12 2.21 -11.19 8.07
N GLU A 13 3.16 -11.15 9.02
CA GLU A 13 2.97 -11.64 10.39
C GLU A 13 2.18 -10.66 11.27
N GLU A 14 2.16 -9.37 10.90
CA GLU A 14 1.47 -8.31 11.65
C GLU A 14 0.11 -7.96 11.04
N ILE A 15 -0.06 -8.20 9.74
CA ILE A 15 -1.25 -7.82 8.97
C ILE A 15 -1.72 -8.99 8.12
N ASP A 16 -2.95 -9.44 8.35
CA ASP A 16 -3.61 -10.44 7.52
C ASP A 16 -4.21 -9.85 6.23
N ASP A 17 -4.78 -10.69 5.36
CA ASP A 17 -5.34 -10.24 4.08
C ASP A 17 -6.55 -9.30 4.23
N TYR A 18 -7.37 -9.50 5.27
CA TYR A 18 -8.54 -8.66 5.51
C TYR A 18 -8.12 -7.28 6.03
N GLN A 19 -7.18 -7.24 6.97
CA GLN A 19 -6.58 -6.01 7.48
C GLN A 19 -5.85 -5.25 6.38
N ALA A 20 -5.13 -5.93 5.48
CA ALA A 20 -4.47 -5.30 4.34
C ALA A 20 -5.47 -4.64 3.38
N HIS A 21 -6.61 -5.29 3.12
CA HIS A 21 -7.69 -4.70 2.33
C HIS A 21 -8.29 -3.45 2.99
N THR A 22 -8.59 -3.54 4.30
CA THR A 22 -9.09 -2.41 5.07
C THR A 22 -8.10 -1.25 5.08
N LEU A 23 -6.80 -1.52 5.30
CA LEU A 23 -5.75 -0.52 5.30
C LEU A 23 -5.66 0.21 3.94
N ALA A 24 -5.73 -0.51 2.83
CA ALA A 24 -5.71 0.10 1.50
C ALA A 24 -6.89 1.07 1.30
N LYS A 25 -8.08 0.67 1.77
CA LYS A 25 -9.30 1.48 1.69
C LYS A 25 -9.22 2.71 2.60
N ASP A 26 -8.75 2.54 3.83
CA ASP A 26 -8.65 3.63 4.80
C ASP A 26 -7.68 4.70 4.32
N ILE A 27 -6.51 4.31 3.80
CA ILE A 27 -5.54 5.25 3.23
C ILE A 27 -6.12 5.94 1.99
N ALA A 28 -6.81 5.21 1.11
CA ALA A 28 -7.45 5.82 -0.05
C ALA A 28 -8.49 6.88 0.35
N ASN A 29 -9.31 6.59 1.37
CA ASN A 29 -10.29 7.54 1.90
C ASN A 29 -9.62 8.76 2.56
N GLU A 30 -8.55 8.54 3.33
CA GLU A 30 -7.81 9.63 3.97
C GLU A 30 -7.18 10.55 2.92
N ILE A 31 -6.61 9.98 1.86
CA ILE A 31 -6.10 10.76 0.72
C ILE A 31 -7.24 11.54 0.06
N GLU A 32 -8.39 10.91 -0.19
CA GLU A 32 -9.54 11.61 -0.79
C GLU A 32 -10.02 12.80 0.06
N GLN A 33 -9.98 12.67 1.39
CA GLN A 33 -10.44 13.72 2.32
C GLN A 33 -9.43 14.84 2.52
N THR A 34 -8.14 14.52 2.57
CA THR A 34 -7.08 15.49 2.91
C THR A 34 -6.52 16.23 1.71
N MET A 35 -6.67 15.68 0.50
CA MET A 35 -5.99 16.15 -0.70
C MET A 35 -6.99 16.69 -1.74
N GLN A 36 -6.92 17.99 -2.04
CA GLN A 36 -7.58 18.59 -3.20
C GLN A 36 -6.75 18.33 -4.48
N TYR A 37 -6.62 17.06 -4.88
CA TYR A 37 -5.93 16.73 -6.13
C TYR A 37 -6.92 16.25 -7.20
N PRO A 38 -6.96 16.91 -8.37
CA PRO A 38 -7.74 16.41 -9.49
C PRO A 38 -7.01 15.22 -10.11
N GLY A 39 -7.42 14.00 -9.76
CA GLY A 39 -6.91 12.78 -10.35
C GLY A 39 -7.06 11.56 -9.45
N GLN A 40 -7.04 10.38 -10.06
CA GLN A 40 -7.03 9.13 -9.30
C GLN A 40 -5.62 8.83 -8.79
N ILE A 41 -5.54 8.42 -7.52
CA ILE A 41 -4.32 7.92 -6.89
C ILE A 41 -4.56 6.44 -6.61
N GLN A 42 -3.71 5.58 -7.17
CA GLN A 42 -3.78 4.15 -6.90
C GLN A 42 -3.07 3.84 -5.58
N VAL A 43 -3.78 3.20 -4.64
CA VAL A 43 -3.21 2.75 -3.36
C VAL A 43 -3.08 1.23 -3.39
N THR A 44 -1.86 0.74 -3.26
CA THR A 44 -1.53 -0.70 -3.29
C THR A 44 -0.88 -1.09 -1.96
N VAL A 45 -1.48 -2.03 -1.23
CA VAL A 45 -0.86 -2.65 -0.05
C VAL A 45 -0.25 -4.00 -0.46
N ILE A 46 1.00 -4.22 -0.12
CA ILE A 46 1.77 -5.41 -0.45
C ILE A 46 2.24 -6.04 0.85
N ARG A 47 1.78 -7.26 1.11
CA ARG A 47 2.32 -8.08 2.19
C ARG A 47 3.58 -8.76 1.66
N GLU A 48 4.74 -8.40 2.20
CA GLU A 48 6.03 -8.84 1.67
C GLU A 48 6.87 -9.56 2.73
N THR A 49 7.23 -10.81 2.44
CA THR A 49 8.32 -11.51 3.13
C THR A 49 9.58 -11.41 2.27
N ARG A 50 10.62 -10.76 2.79
CA ARG A 50 11.93 -10.69 2.13
C ARG A 50 12.86 -11.75 2.72
N SER A 51 13.43 -12.59 1.87
CA SER A 51 14.53 -13.48 2.22
C SER A 51 15.73 -13.16 1.33
N VAL A 52 16.91 -13.04 1.92
CA VAL A 52 18.15 -12.69 1.23
C VAL A 52 19.26 -13.63 1.69
N SER A 53 19.98 -14.21 0.73
CA SER A 53 21.12 -15.10 0.97
C SER A 53 22.28 -14.70 0.08
N TYR A 54 23.51 -14.83 0.57
CA TYR A 54 24.74 -14.51 -0.17
C TYR A 54 25.61 -15.76 -0.28
N ALA A 55 26.23 -15.95 -1.46
CA ALA A 55 27.30 -16.91 -1.68
C ALA A 55 28.65 -16.16 -1.79
N LYS A 56 29.74 -16.85 -1.49
CA LYS A 56 31.11 -16.32 -1.65
C LYS A 56 31.70 -16.78 -2.97
#